data_AF-A0AA38FXV3-F1
#
_entry.id   AF-A0AA38FXV3-F1
#
_cell.length_a   1.000
_cell.length_b   1.000
_cell.length_c   1.000
_cell.angle_alpha   90.00
_cell.angle_beta   90.00
_cell.angle_gamma   90.00
#
_symmetry.space_group_name_H-M   'P 1'
#
loop_
_entity.id
_entity.type
_entity.pdbx_description
1 polymer ?
#
loop_
_entity_poly.entity_id
_entity_poly.type
_entity_poly.pdbx_seq_one_letter_code
_entity_poly.pdbx_strand_id
1 'polypeptide(L)' 'VVRKNSDRMAPGPTPFPIIGNLHQMGKLPQRGLQQFAKKYGPIMSLRLGSVPAL' A
#
# COMPACT_ATOMS: atom_id res chain seq x y z
N VAL A 1 -7.36 -9.48 10.17
CA VAL A 1 -6.80 -8.20 10.70
C VAL A 1 -5.28 -8.34 10.73
N VAL A 2 -4.54 -7.73 9.79
CA VAL A 2 -3.07 -7.78 9.82
C VAL A 2 -2.59 -6.84 10.92
N ARG A 3 -1.84 -7.39 11.88
CA ARG A 3 -1.34 -6.67 13.05
C ARG A 3 -0.15 -5.81 12.62
N LYS A 4 -0.23 -4.51 12.90
CA LYS A 4 0.81 -3.51 12.65
C LYS A 4 1.91 -3.70 13.69
N ASN A 5 3.00 -4.39 13.33
CA ASN A 5 4.22 -4.40 14.15
C ASN A 5 5.11 -3.27 13.62
N SER A 6 5.14 -2.16 14.34
CA SER A 6 5.62 -0.85 13.85
C SER A 6 7.10 -0.80 13.49
N ASP A 7 7.91 -1.76 13.95
CA ASP A 7 9.38 -1.69 13.85
C ASP A 7 9.99 -2.47 12.67
N ARG A 8 9.21 -3.21 11.87
CA ARG A 8 9.78 -4.09 10.82
C ARG A 8 9.12 -4.01 9.44
N MET A 9 8.12 -3.16 9.25
CA MET A 9 7.45 -3.03 7.95
C MET A 9 7.95 -1.81 7.20
N ALA A 10 8.10 -1.96 5.87
CA ALA A 10 8.36 -0.84 4.99
C ALA A 10 7.22 0.20 5.12
N PRO A 11 7.52 1.51 5.05
CA PRO A 11 6.51 2.56 5.13
C PRO A 11 5.45 2.38 4.03
N GLY A 12 4.23 2.87 4.21
CA GLY A 12 3.21 2.71 3.19
C GLY A 12 1.87 3.34 3.54
N PRO A 13 0.97 3.49 2.55
CA PRO A 13 -0.35 4.04 2.76
C PRO A 13 -1.21 3.12 3.63
N THR A 14 -2.01 3.72 4.50
CA THR A 14 -2.93 3.00 5.40
C THR A 14 -4.04 2.33 4.58
N PRO A 15 -4.17 1.00 4.65
CA PRO A 15 -5.17 0.26 3.89
C PRO A 15 -6.55 0.29 4.56
N PHE A 16 -7.60 0.36 3.74
CA PHE A 16 -8.97 0.16 4.22
C PHE A 16 -9.31 -1.34 4.39
N PRO A 17 -10.27 -1.66 5.27
CA PRO A 17 -10.79 -3.02 5.36
C PRO A 17 -11.36 -3.47 4.00
N ILE A 18 -11.11 -4.74 3.65
CA ILE A 18 -11.58 -5.42 2.42
C ILE A 18 -10.96 -4.91 1.12
N ILE A 19 -10.97 -3.59 0.86
CA ILE A 19 -10.48 -2.98 -0.39
C ILE A 19 -8.96 -2.72 -0.37
N GLY A 20 -8.36 -2.52 0.80
CA GLY A 20 -6.95 -2.19 0.92
C GLY A 20 -6.62 -0.80 0.34
N ASN A 21 -5.48 -0.70 -0.34
CA ASN A 21 -4.94 0.50 -1.02
C ASN A 21 -5.38 0.61 -2.49
N LEU A 22 -6.20 -0.31 -3.01
CA LEU A 22 -6.70 -0.25 -4.40
C LEU A 22 -7.45 1.05 -4.70
N HIS A 23 -8.24 1.54 -3.75
CA HIS A 23 -9.00 2.79 -3.90
C HIS A 23 -8.11 4.03 -4.13
N GLN A 24 -6.86 3.99 -3.69
CA GLN A 24 -5.89 5.09 -3.81
C GLN A 24 -5.03 5.01 -5.08
N MET A 25 -5.00 3.86 -5.78
CA MET A 25 -4.21 3.69 -7.02
C MET A 25 -4.85 4.35 -8.25
N GLY A 26 -6.15 4.67 -8.19
CA GLY A 26 -6.91 5.20 -9.31
C GLY A 26 -7.08 4.18 -10.45
N LYS A 27 -7.46 4.67 -11.64
CA LYS A 27 -7.75 3.81 -12.82
C LYS A 27 -6.50 3.19 -13.44
N LEU A 28 -5.33 3.79 -13.23
CA LEU A 28 -4.06 3.37 -13.82
C LEU A 28 -3.11 2.94 -12.71
N PRO A 29 -2.96 1.62 -12.44
CA PRO A 29 -2.19 1.12 -11.31
C PRO A 29 -0.71 1.51 -11.40
N GLN A 30 -0.12 1.55 -12.59
CA GLN A 30 1.27 1.98 -12.79
C GLN A 30 1.51 3.42 -12.30
N ARG A 31 0.57 4.33 -12.57
CA ARG A 31 0.67 5.73 -12.14
C ARG A 31 0.43 5.87 -10.64
N GLY A 32 -0.53 5.13 -10.09
CA GLY A 32 -0.78 5.07 -8.65
C GLY A 32 0.43 4.55 -7.87
N LEU A 33 1.07 3.47 -8.34
CA LEU A 33 2.29 2.93 -7.76
C LEU A 33 3.45 3.92 -7.85
N GLN A 34 3.60 4.63 -8.97
CA GLN A 34 4.61 5.69 -9.09
C GLN A 34 4.38 6.81 -8.07
N GLN A 35 3.13 7.22 -7.84
CA GLN A 35 2.80 8.23 -6.84
C GLN A 35 3.10 7.74 -5.42
N PHE A 36 2.81 6.48 -5.12
CA PHE A 36 3.20 5.88 -3.85
C PHE A 36 4.71 5.80 -3.69
N ALA A 37 5.45 5.43 -4.74
CA ALA A 37 6.91 5.36 -4.70
C ALA A 37 7.54 6.74 -4.44
N LYS A 38 6.97 7.79 -5.02
CA LYS A 38 7.37 9.18 -4.76
C LYS A 38 7.09 9.63 -3.32
N LYS A 39 6.07 9.06 -2.66
CA LYS A 39 5.62 9.48 -1.32
C LYS A 39 6.22 8.66 -0.17
N TYR A 40 6.30 7.35 -0.34
CA TYR A 40 6.73 6.40 0.69
C TYR A 40 8.10 5.79 0.41
N GLY A 41 8.64 5.98 -0.80
CA GLY A 41 9.92 5.42 -1.21
C GLY A 41 9.76 4.17 -2.09
N PRO A 42 10.89 3.67 -2.65
CA PRO A 42 10.89 2.57 -3.61
C PRO A 42 10.49 1.21 -3.01
N ILE A 43 10.59 1.05 -1.68
CA ILE A 43 10.18 -0.16 -0.95
C ILE A 43 9.09 0.26 0.02
N MET A 44 7.89 -0.31 -0.11
CA MET A 44 6.72 0.13 0.65
C MET A 44 5.68 -0.97 0.83
N SER A 45 5.06 -1.05 1.99
CA SER A 45 4.00 -2.04 2.23
C SER A 45 2.66 -1.58 1.64
N LEU A 46 2.08 -2.40 0.78
CA LEU A 46 0.77 -2.17 0.15
C LEU A 46 -0.22 -3.29 0.45
N ARG A 47 -1.50 -3.02 0.25
CA ARG A 47 -2.58 -4.01 0.34
C ARG A 47 -3.46 -3.92 -0.88
N LEU A 48 -3.51 -4.97 -1.70
CA LEU A 48 -4.37 -5.06 -2.87
C LEU A 48 -5.61 -5.87 -2.48
N GLY A 49 -6.65 -5.19 -2.01
CA GLY A 49 -7.80 -5.85 -1.41
C GLY A 49 -7.42 -6.52 -0.09
N SER A 50 -7.70 -7.82 -0.01
CA SER A 50 -7.29 -8.67 1.11
C SER A 50 -5.84 -9.16 1.04
N VAL A 51 -5.14 -8.92 -0.08
CA VAL A 51 -3.79 -9.44 -0.34
C VAL A 51 -2.73 -8.41 0.07
N PRO A 52 -1.77 -8.74 0.96
CA PRO A 52 -0.62 -7.88 1.25
C PRO A 52 0.45 -7.96 0.14
N ALA A 53 1.11 -6.84 -0.15
CA ALA A 53 2.22 -6.69 -1.09
C ALA A 53 3.34 -5.85 -0.46
N LEU A 54 4.59 -6.08 -0.88
CA LEU A 54 5.81 -5.43 -0.39
C LEU A 54 6.46 -4.53 -1.44
#